data_AF-A0A260BAJ2-F1
#
_entry.id   AF-A0A260BAJ2-F1
#
_cell.length_a   1.000
_cell.length_b   1.000
_cell.length_c   1.000
_cell.angle_alpha   90.00
_cell.angle_beta   90.00
_cell.angle_gamma   90.00
#
_symmetry.space_group_name_H-M   'P 1'
#
loop_
_entity.id
_entity.type
_entity.pdbx_description
1 polymer ?
#
loop_
_entity_poly.entity_id
_entity_poly.type
_entity_poly.pdbx_seq_one_letter_code
_entity_poly.pdbx_strand_id
1 'polypeptide(L)'
;MNERAVLAAARLLSTLLGFGAIAVGFLYAGPENLVRRPLPAGQETLVVLIESVFPVWPFLFCLSGTVLVVCAWRQRQILVAHGLVVFAWSFWGLCLIIAPLRSVPPTPIIVGVIAFACCFAANVGTMRLWAALGVK
;
A
#
# COMPACT_ATOMS: atom_id res chain seq x y z
N MET A 1 -21.85 14.45 -18.82
CA MET A 1 -20.41 14.32 -18.48
C MET A 1 -19.78 13.38 -19.49
N ASN A 2 -18.60 13.72 -20.04
CA ASN A 2 -17.97 12.91 -21.09
C ASN A 2 -17.44 11.59 -20.49
N GLU A 3 -18.10 10.47 -20.76
CA GLU A 3 -17.78 9.15 -20.21
C GLU A 3 -16.31 8.75 -20.45
N ARG A 4 -15.77 9.09 -21.63
CA ARG A 4 -14.36 8.84 -21.95
C ARG A 4 -13.40 9.60 -21.03
N ALA A 5 -13.77 10.82 -20.64
CA ALA A 5 -12.97 11.63 -19.72
C ALA A 5 -12.99 11.04 -18.31
N VAL A 6 -14.15 10.53 -17.86
CA VAL A 6 -14.28 9.89 -16.54
C VAL A 6 -13.47 8.60 -16.48
N LEU A 7 -13.53 7.80 -17.53
CA LEU A 7 -12.74 6.56 -17.64
C LEU A 7 -11.23 6.84 -17.67
N ALA A 8 -10.81 7.89 -18.39
CA ALA A 8 -9.42 8.32 -18.40
C ALA A 8 -8.96 8.79 -17.01
N ALA A 9 -9.81 9.53 -16.28
CA ALA A 9 -9.53 9.96 -14.92
C ALA A 9 -9.42 8.77 -13.94
N ALA A 10 -10.34 7.78 -14.03
CA ALA A 10 -10.28 6.57 -13.22
C ALA A 10 -8.99 5.77 -13.48
N ARG A 11 -8.60 5.63 -14.76
CA ARG A 11 -7.33 4.99 -15.15
C ARG A 11 -6.12 5.72 -14.60
N LEU A 12 -6.09 7.05 -14.73
CA LEU A 12 -5.01 7.88 -14.20
C LEU A 12 -4.90 7.72 -12.68
N LEU A 13 -6.03 7.81 -11.97
CA LEU A 13 -6.06 7.67 -10.52
C LEU A 13 -5.55 6.30 -10.05
N SER A 14 -6.02 5.21 -10.66
CA SER A 14 -5.51 3.86 -10.36
C SER A 14 -4.03 3.72 -10.68
N THR A 15 -3.56 4.32 -11.77
CA THR A 15 -2.14 4.31 -12.14
C THR A 15 -1.29 5.06 -11.11
N LEU A 16 -1.74 6.22 -10.64
CA LEU A 16 -1.06 6.98 -9.59
C LEU A 16 -1.01 6.23 -8.26
N LEU A 17 -2.12 5.59 -7.86
CA LEU A 17 -2.16 4.75 -6.66
C LEU A 17 -1.22 3.53 -6.78
N GLY A 18 -1.18 2.89 -7.95
CA GLY A 18 -0.27 1.78 -8.23
C GLY A 18 1.20 2.20 -8.21
N PHE A 19 1.55 3.32 -8.86
CA PHE A 19 2.91 3.87 -8.80
C PHE A 19 3.29 4.34 -7.39
N GLY A 20 2.35 4.88 -6.61
CA GLY A 20 2.57 5.20 -5.20
C GLY A 20 2.97 3.97 -4.39
N ALA A 21 2.29 2.84 -4.59
CA ALA A 21 2.66 1.56 -3.98
C ALA A 21 4.05 1.10 -4.45
N ILE A 22 4.33 1.11 -5.76
CA ILE A 22 5.64 0.71 -6.31
C ILE A 22 6.77 1.59 -5.74
N ALA A 23 6.58 2.91 -5.68
CA ALA A 23 7.55 3.83 -5.12
C ALA A 23 7.86 3.51 -3.66
N VAL A 24 6.84 3.20 -2.85
CA VAL A 24 7.01 2.76 -1.47
C VAL A 24 7.79 1.44 -1.40
N GLY A 25 7.50 0.48 -2.29
CA GLY A 25 8.26 -0.76 -2.39
C GLY A 25 9.75 -0.54 -2.65
N PHE A 26 10.11 0.38 -3.56
CA PHE A 26 11.50 0.76 -3.81
C PHE A 26 12.14 1.48 -2.64
N LEU A 27 11.44 2.43 -2.02
CA LEU A 27 11.92 3.12 -0.82
C LEU A 27 12.21 2.11 0.30
N TYR A 28 11.36 1.10 0.44
CA TYR A 28 11.52 0.05 1.44
C TYR A 28 12.72 -0.86 1.19
N ALA A 29 13.11 -1.05 -0.07
CA ALA A 29 14.33 -1.78 -0.44
C ALA A 29 15.61 -0.92 -0.26
N GLY A 30 15.46 0.34 0.14
CA GLY A 30 16.57 1.25 0.39
C GLY A 30 17.32 0.99 1.72
N PRO A 31 18.30 1.84 2.05
CA PRO A 31 19.04 1.78 3.29
C PRO A 31 18.13 1.79 4.53
N GLU A 32 18.37 0.89 5.48
CA GLU A 32 17.48 0.70 6.65
C GLU A 32 17.28 1.97 7.47
N ASN A 33 18.32 2.81 7.59
CA ASN A 33 18.26 4.09 8.30
C ASN A 33 17.33 5.14 7.65
N LEU A 34 16.97 4.97 6.38
CA LEU A 34 16.00 5.82 5.69
C LEU A 34 14.56 5.28 5.77
N VAL A 35 14.42 3.97 6.00
CA VAL A 35 13.12 3.28 6.05
C VAL A 35 12.60 3.20 7.48
N ARG A 36 13.51 3.05 8.44
CA ARG A 36 13.18 2.73 9.83
C ARG A 36 14.03 3.52 10.81
N ARG A 37 13.41 3.80 11.94
CA ARG A 37 14.14 4.24 13.12
C ARG A 37 14.94 3.03 13.68
N PRO A 38 16.23 3.20 13.97
CA PRO A 38 17.00 2.19 14.71
C PRO A 38 16.35 1.91 16.06
N LEU A 39 16.12 0.63 16.38
CA LEU A 39 15.63 0.22 17.69
C LEU A 39 16.80 -0.02 18.65
N PRO A 40 16.61 0.17 19.96
CA PRO A 40 17.58 -0.28 20.96
C PRO A 40 17.85 -1.79 20.83
N ALA A 41 19.05 -2.22 21.22
CA ALA A 41 19.44 -3.62 21.16
C ALA A 41 18.44 -4.52 21.93
N GLY A 42 18.09 -5.66 21.34
CA GLY A 42 17.14 -6.63 21.91
C GLY A 42 15.66 -6.32 21.66
N GLN A 43 15.34 -5.32 20.83
CA GLN A 43 13.97 -5.03 20.42
C GLN A 43 13.77 -5.22 18.92
N GLU A 44 12.69 -5.91 18.57
CA GLU A 44 12.25 -6.08 17.20
C GLU A 44 10.78 -5.65 17.08
N THR A 45 10.49 -4.91 16.02
CA THR A 45 9.09 -4.60 15.66
C THR A 45 8.49 -5.77 14.90
N LEU A 46 7.16 -5.86 14.86
CA LEU A 46 6.46 -6.87 14.07
C LEU A 46 6.88 -6.82 12.59
N VAL A 47 7.18 -5.62 12.10
CA VAL A 47 7.64 -5.34 10.75
C VAL A 47 9.01 -6.00 10.46
N VAL A 48 9.95 -5.91 11.41
CA VAL A 48 11.28 -6.56 11.33
C VAL A 48 11.12 -8.08 11.46
N LEU A 49 10.27 -8.53 12.37
CA LEU A 49 10.00 -9.96 12.58
C LEU A 49 9.48 -10.63 11.31
N ILE A 50 8.51 -9.99 10.62
CA ILE A 50 7.99 -10.49 9.33
C ILE A 50 9.09 -10.50 8.27
N GLU A 51 9.94 -9.49 8.23
CA GLU A 51 11.02 -9.43 7.24
C GLU A 51 12.15 -10.44 7.44
N SER A 52 12.35 -10.92 8.67
CA SER A 52 13.38 -11.93 8.95
C SER A 52 13.23 -13.20 8.09
N VAL A 53 12.01 -13.45 7.58
CA VAL A 53 11.71 -14.60 6.72
C VAL A 53 11.95 -14.29 5.24
N PHE A 54 11.60 -13.08 4.79
CA PHE A 54 11.65 -12.64 3.39
C PHE A 54 11.45 -11.11 3.33
N PRO A 55 12.02 -10.37 2.36
CA PRO A 55 11.75 -8.94 2.14
C PRO A 55 10.29 -8.70 1.70
N VAL A 56 9.34 -8.94 2.60
CA VAL A 56 7.91 -8.97 2.32
C VAL A 56 7.42 -7.63 1.80
N TRP A 57 7.85 -6.51 2.38
CA TRP A 57 7.26 -5.21 2.06
C TRP A 57 7.60 -4.73 0.65
N PRO A 58 8.87 -4.74 0.19
CA PRO A 58 9.20 -4.42 -1.19
C PRO A 58 8.38 -5.24 -2.20
N PHE A 59 8.32 -6.56 -2.00
CA PHE A 59 7.58 -7.44 -2.90
C PHE A 59 6.07 -7.20 -2.85
N LEU A 60 5.49 -7.07 -1.67
CA LEU A 60 4.06 -6.84 -1.48
C LEU A 60 3.61 -5.55 -2.16
N PHE A 61 4.36 -4.46 -1.99
CA PHE A 61 4.04 -3.17 -2.58
C PHE A 61 4.31 -3.12 -4.09
N CYS A 62 5.46 -3.63 -4.55
CA CYS A 62 5.78 -3.65 -5.98
C CYS A 62 4.81 -4.55 -6.76
N LEU A 63 4.48 -5.73 -6.24
CA LEU A 63 3.58 -6.68 -6.90
C LEU A 63 2.15 -6.13 -6.95
N SER A 64 1.59 -5.69 -5.82
CA SER A 64 0.23 -5.15 -5.77
C SER A 64 0.09 -3.88 -6.63
N GLY A 65 1.06 -2.98 -6.58
CA GLY A 65 1.09 -1.78 -7.41
C GLY A 65 1.22 -2.09 -8.91
N THR A 66 2.08 -3.03 -9.30
CA THR A 66 2.23 -3.44 -10.71
C THR A 66 0.96 -4.07 -11.24
N VAL A 67 0.34 -4.97 -10.46
CA VAL A 67 -0.95 -5.58 -10.81
C VAL A 67 -2.02 -4.50 -10.99
N LEU A 68 -2.09 -3.51 -10.09
CA LEU A 68 -3.03 -2.39 -10.22
C LEU A 68 -2.81 -1.58 -11.51
N VAL A 69 -1.57 -1.21 -11.82
CA VAL A 69 -1.27 -0.49 -13.07
C VAL A 69 -1.70 -1.31 -14.27
N VAL A 70 -1.29 -2.58 -14.37
CA VAL A 70 -1.64 -3.46 -15.50
C VAL A 70 -3.16 -3.61 -15.64
N CYS A 71 -3.87 -3.87 -14.54
CA CYS A 71 -5.33 -4.00 -14.54
C CYS A 71 -6.06 -2.69 -14.90
N ALA A 72 -5.54 -1.53 -14.49
CA ALA A 72 -6.11 -0.23 -14.83
C ALA A 72 -6.04 0.05 -16.34
N TRP A 73 -4.91 -0.31 -16.97
CA TRP A 73 -4.73 -0.16 -18.41
C TRP A 73 -5.52 -1.19 -19.22
N ARG A 74 -5.61 -2.44 -18.73
CA ARG A 74 -6.39 -3.50 -19.37
C ARG A 74 -7.89 -3.42 -19.08
N GLN A 75 -8.30 -2.63 -18.09
CA GLN A 75 -9.68 -2.49 -17.61
C GLN A 75 -10.33 -3.84 -17.27
N ARG A 76 -9.56 -4.70 -16.60
CA ARG A 76 -9.98 -6.05 -16.20
C ARG A 76 -9.49 -6.36 -14.80
N GLN A 77 -10.38 -6.94 -14.00
CA GLN A 77 -10.11 -7.35 -12.62
C GLN A 77 -9.64 -6.17 -11.75
N ILE A 78 -10.14 -4.97 -12.05
CA ILE A 78 -9.67 -3.74 -11.41
C ILE A 78 -10.01 -3.69 -9.92
N LEU A 79 -11.16 -4.29 -9.55
CA LEU A 79 -11.57 -4.38 -8.15
C LEU A 79 -10.66 -5.32 -7.36
N VAL A 80 -10.25 -6.44 -7.96
CA VAL A 80 -9.30 -7.38 -7.34
C VAL A 80 -7.95 -6.70 -7.15
N ALA A 81 -7.47 -5.99 -8.17
CA ALA A 81 -6.19 -5.31 -8.12
C ALA A 81 -6.14 -4.20 -7.05
N HIS A 82 -7.20 -3.39 -6.93
CA HIS A 82 -7.32 -2.45 -5.83
C HIS A 82 -7.43 -3.16 -4.47
N GLY A 83 -8.13 -4.29 -4.39
CA GLY A 83 -8.19 -5.11 -3.19
C GLY A 83 -6.82 -5.58 -2.71
N LEU A 84 -5.93 -5.98 -3.63
CA LEU A 84 -4.54 -6.34 -3.31
C LEU A 84 -3.76 -5.15 -2.73
N VAL A 85 -3.93 -3.96 -3.30
CA VAL A 85 -3.30 -2.73 -2.79
C VAL A 85 -3.86 -2.36 -1.41
N VAL A 86 -5.18 -2.45 -1.21
CA VAL A 86 -5.82 -2.26 0.11
C VAL A 86 -5.25 -3.22 1.13
N PHE A 87 -5.12 -4.50 0.79
CA PHE A 87 -4.53 -5.51 1.66
C PHE A 87 -3.08 -5.15 2.01
N ALA A 88 -2.25 -4.83 1.01
CA ALA A 88 -0.85 -4.46 1.22
C ALA A 88 -0.69 -3.30 2.21
N TRP A 89 -1.39 -2.19 1.96
CA TRP A 89 -1.34 -1.00 2.80
C TRP A 89 -1.94 -1.22 4.19
N SER A 90 -3.07 -1.92 4.26
CA SER A 90 -3.74 -2.18 5.55
C SER A 90 -2.91 -3.11 6.42
N PHE A 91 -2.37 -4.18 5.84
CA PHE A 91 -1.54 -5.15 6.56
C PHE A 91 -0.27 -4.46 7.09
N TRP A 92 0.44 -3.72 6.24
CA TRP A 92 1.61 -2.96 6.65
C TRP A 92 1.28 -1.89 7.71
N GLY A 93 0.21 -1.12 7.50
CA GLY A 93 -0.23 -0.08 8.44
C GLY A 93 -0.59 -0.66 9.82
N LEU A 94 -1.29 -1.79 9.87
CA LEU A 94 -1.59 -2.49 11.12
C LEU A 94 -0.34 -2.98 11.84
N CYS A 95 0.66 -3.48 11.11
CA CYS A 95 1.95 -3.87 11.70
C CYS A 95 2.64 -2.69 12.40
N LEU A 96 2.54 -1.48 11.82
CA LEU A 96 3.07 -0.26 12.42
C LEU A 96 2.25 0.25 13.61
N ILE A 97 0.92 0.08 13.58
CA ILE A 97 0.03 0.46 14.70
C ILE A 97 0.26 -0.45 15.92
N ILE A 98 0.56 -1.74 15.68
CA ILE A 98 0.78 -2.75 16.73
C ILE A 98 2.23 -2.72 17.25
N ALA A 99 3.19 -2.23 16.46
CA ALA A 99 4.61 -2.13 16.82
C ALA A 99 4.94 -1.50 18.21
N PRO A 100 4.21 -0.47 18.71
CA PRO A 100 4.45 0.10 20.04
C PRO A 100 4.30 -0.90 21.18
N LEU A 101 3.51 -1.97 21.01
CA LEU A 101 3.33 -3.00 22.04
C LEU A 101 4.62 -3.79 22.33
N ARG A 102 5.63 -3.68 21.46
CA ARG A 102 6.89 -4.43 21.55
C ARG A 102 8.14 -3.55 21.58
N SER A 103 7.99 -2.23 21.69
CA SER A 103 9.12 -1.29 21.66
C SER A 103 9.14 -0.35 22.86
N VAL A 104 10.34 -0.14 23.42
CA VAL A 104 10.62 0.80 24.51
C VAL A 104 11.85 1.64 24.12
N PRO A 105 11.69 2.94 23.82
CA PRO A 105 10.45 3.71 23.87
C PRO A 105 9.47 3.33 22.74
N PRO A 106 8.15 3.56 22.93
CA PRO A 106 7.14 3.25 21.92
C PRO A 106 7.45 3.89 20.56
N THR A 107 7.33 3.12 19.48
CA THR A 107 7.45 3.65 18.11
C THR A 107 6.25 4.52 17.72
N PRO A 108 6.42 5.55 16.87
CA PRO A 108 5.29 6.34 16.37
C PRO A 108 4.30 5.52 15.53
N ILE A 109 2.99 5.67 15.78
CA ILE A 109 1.92 4.98 15.03
C ILE A 109 1.38 5.78 13.84
N ILE A 110 1.70 7.08 13.75
CA ILE A 110 1.07 8.01 12.80
C ILE A 110 1.20 7.55 11.35
N VAL A 111 2.36 7.02 10.95
CA VAL A 111 2.59 6.49 9.61
C VAL A 111 1.68 5.28 9.35
N GLY A 112 1.53 4.39 10.33
CA GLY A 112 0.64 3.24 10.23
C GLY A 112 -0.83 3.64 10.10
N VAL A 113 -1.27 4.65 10.83
CA VAL A 113 -2.65 5.19 10.75
C VAL A 113 -2.91 5.85 9.39
N ILE A 114 -1.97 6.68 8.91
CA ILE A 114 -2.07 7.32 7.58
C ILE A 114 -2.12 6.25 6.48
N ALA A 115 -1.22 5.28 6.54
CA ALA A 115 -1.16 4.17 5.60
C ALA A 115 -2.47 3.38 5.55
N PHE A 116 -3.02 3.03 6.72
CA PHE A 116 -4.30 2.35 6.80
C PHE A 116 -5.43 3.22 6.27
N ALA A 117 -5.67 4.40 6.85
CA ALA A 117 -6.85 5.21 6.56
C ALA A 117 -6.84 5.81 5.15
N CYS A 118 -5.75 6.46 4.74
CA CYS A 118 -5.70 7.19 3.47
C CYS A 118 -5.67 6.23 2.29
N CYS A 119 -4.84 5.18 2.33
CA CYS A 119 -4.74 4.25 1.22
C CYS A 119 -5.97 3.34 1.12
N PHE A 120 -6.57 2.94 2.25
CA PHE A 120 -7.86 2.25 2.24
C PHE A 120 -8.93 3.12 1.58
N ALA A 121 -9.12 4.36 2.06
CA ALA A 121 -10.15 5.26 1.55
C ALA A 121 -9.96 5.56 0.06
N ALA A 122 -8.73 5.87 -0.37
CA ALA A 122 -8.42 6.17 -1.76
C ALA A 122 -8.70 4.98 -2.70
N ASN A 123 -8.28 3.77 -2.32
CA ASN A 123 -8.52 2.59 -3.15
C ASN A 123 -9.98 2.16 -3.14
N VAL A 124 -10.67 2.22 -1.99
CA VAL A 124 -12.11 1.90 -1.90
C VAL A 124 -12.95 2.89 -2.70
N GLY A 125 -12.66 4.19 -2.59
CA GLY A 125 -13.31 5.22 -3.40
C GLY A 125 -13.11 4.97 -4.90
N THR A 126 -11.88 4.63 -5.30
CA THR A 126 -11.55 4.33 -6.71
C THR A 126 -12.24 3.04 -7.19
N MET A 127 -12.33 2.01 -6.35
CA MET A 127 -13.11 0.80 -6.65
C MET A 127 -14.58 1.10 -6.90
N ARG A 128 -15.19 1.97 -6.08
CA ARG A 128 -16.58 2.40 -6.27
C ARG A 128 -16.75 3.18 -7.57
N LEU A 129 -15.79 4.02 -7.93
CA LEU A 129 -15.78 4.72 -9.22
C LEU A 129 -15.74 3.74 -10.40
N TRP A 130 -14.86 2.74 -10.38
CA TRP A 130 -14.80 1.72 -11.44
C TRP A 130 -16.07 0.87 -11.53
N ALA A 131 -16.63 0.49 -10.38
CA ALA A 131 -17.89 -0.25 -10.34
C ALA A 131 -19.05 0.58 -10.93
N ALA A 132 -19.10 1.89 -10.67
CA ALA A 132 -20.09 2.78 -11.26
C ALA A 132 -19.92 2.94 -12.79
N LEU A 133 -18.71 2.74 -13.31
CA LEU A 133 -18.41 2.69 -14.74
C LEU A 133 -18.65 1.30 -15.38
N GLY A 134 -19.17 0.33 -14.61
CA GLY A 134 -19.47 -1.02 -15.11
C GLY A 134 -18.25 -1.92 -15.31
N VAL A 135 -17.05 -1.50 -14.86
CA VAL A 135 -15.81 -2.27 -14.99
C VAL A 135 -15.58 -3.08 -13.71
N LYS A 136 -15.32 -4.38 -13.86
CA LYS A 136 -15.06 -5.32 -12.77
C LYS A 136 -13.58 -5.62 -12.63
#